data_AF-A0A8F5AG01-F1
#
_entry.id   AF-A0A8F5AG01-F1
#
_cell.length_a   1.000
_cell.length_b   1.000
_cell.length_c   1.000
_cell.angle_alpha   90.00
_cell.angle_beta   90.00
_cell.angle_gamma   90.00
#
_symmetry.space_group_name_H-M   'P 1'
#
loop_
_entity.id
_entity.type
_entity.pdbx_description
1 polymer ?
#
loop_
_entity_poly.entity_id
_entity_poly.type
_entity_poly.pdbx_seq_one_letter_code
_entity_poly.pdbx_strand_id
1 'polypeptide(L)' 'MINSLATFARVNKYGFIESPYRKIIDGKVTTEVIYLSAMEESKHYVAQANSSLDAEGRLSE' A
#
# COMPACT_ATOMS: atom_id res chain seq x y z
N MET A 1 -8.10 4.01 26.49
CA MET A 1 -8.18 3.24 25.22
C MET A 1 -6.76 2.91 24.81
N ILE A 2 -6.44 1.63 24.57
CA ILE A 2 -5.12 1.17 24.13
C ILE A 2 -5.30 0.54 22.75
N ASN A 3 -4.51 0.97 21.78
CA ASN A 3 -4.45 0.41 20.43
C ASN A 3 -3.11 -0.31 20.22
N SER A 4 -3.09 -1.24 19.26
CA SER A 4 -1.89 -1.95 18.84
C SER A 4 -1.53 -1.58 17.40
N LEU A 5 -0.24 -1.58 17.08
CA LEU A 5 0.25 -1.26 15.74
C LEU A 5 0.09 -2.47 14.81
N ALA A 6 -0.22 -2.22 13.54
CA ALA A 6 -0.28 -3.27 12.52
C ALA A 6 1.13 -3.84 12.22
N THR A 7 1.19 -5.10 11.77
CA THR A 7 2.43 -5.87 11.59
C THR A 7 3.52 -5.14 10.79
N PHE A 8 3.13 -4.38 9.77
CA PHE A 8 4.06 -3.67 8.89
C PHE A 8 3.98 -2.15 8.99
N ALA A 9 3.18 -1.62 9.91
CA ALA A 9 3.07 -0.18 10.08
C ALA A 9 4.34 0.39 10.72
N ARG A 10 4.72 1.59 10.30
CA ARG A 10 5.87 2.33 10.82
C ARG A 10 5.46 3.75 11.20
N VAL A 11 6.27 4.42 12.03
CA VAL A 11 6.07 5.83 12.38
C VAL A 11 7.15 6.65 11.68
N ASN A 12 6.76 7.69 10.95
CA ASN A 12 7.70 8.59 10.30
C ASN A 12 8.27 9.65 11.27
N LYS A 13 9.23 10.46 10.79
CA LYS A 13 9.90 11.49 11.62
C LYS A 13 8.97 12.57 12.19
N TYR A 14 7.75 12.67 11.68
CA TYR A 14 6.73 13.62 12.12
C TYR A 14 5.69 12.98 13.06
N GLY A 15 5.81 11.68 13.36
CA GLY A 15 4.89 10.96 14.24
C GLY A 15 3.66 10.37 13.54
N PHE A 16 3.57 10.44 12.21
CA PHE A 16 2.46 9.81 11.48
C PHE A 16 2.70 8.33 11.27
N ILE A 17 1.63 7.54 11.38
CA ILE A 17 1.63 6.12 11.05
C ILE A 17 1.57 5.98 9.53
N GLU A 18 2.46 5.16 8.98
CA GLU A 18 2.52 4.82 7.56
C GLU A 18 2.39 3.31 7.37
N SER A 19 1.70 2.93 6.29
CA SER A 19 1.53 1.54 5.86
C SER A 19 2.24 1.31 4.53
N PRO A 20 2.83 0.13 4.32
CA PRO A 20 3.49 -0.21 3.05
C PRO A 20 2.47 -0.60 1.96
N TYR A 21 2.77 -0.20 0.73
CA TYR A 21 2.01 -0.49 -0.48
C TYR A 21 2.95 -0.85 -1.63
N ARG A 22 2.50 -1.72 -2.54
CA ARG A 22 3.17 -1.96 -3.82
C ARG A 22 2.65 -0.98 -4.86
N LYS A 23 3.55 -0.32 -5.57
CA LYS A 23 3.17 0.60 -6.64
C LYS A 23 2.66 -0.17 -7.86
N ILE A 24 1.66 0.38 -8.53
CA ILE A 24 1.18 -0.10 -9.82
C ILE A 24 1.50 0.97 -10.86
N ILE A 25 2.11 0.55 -11.96
CA ILE A 25 2.47 1.43 -13.09
C ILE A 25 1.90 0.78 -14.35
N ASP A 26 1.07 1.52 -15.10
CA ASP A 26 0.43 1.04 -16.34
C ASP A 26 -0.31 -0.31 -16.19
N GLY A 27 -0.98 -0.47 -15.04
CA GLY A 27 -1.74 -1.66 -14.67
C GLY A 27 -0.89 -2.83 -14.14
N LYS A 28 0.44 -2.72 -14.16
CA LYS A 28 1.37 -3.76 -13.70
C LYS A 28 1.82 -3.52 -12.26
N VAL A 29 1.70 -4.53 -11.42
CA VAL A 29 2.20 -4.50 -10.04
C VAL A 29 3.73 -4.52 -10.06
N THR A 30 4.36 -3.58 -9.35
CA THR A 30 5.82 -3.53 -9.21
C THR A 30 6.27 -4.14 -7.88
N THR A 31 7.57 -4.39 -7.76
CA THR A 31 8.21 -4.82 -6.49
C THR A 31 8.59 -3.63 -5.60
N GLU A 32 8.30 -2.40 -6.02
CA GLU A 32 8.63 -1.19 -5.27
C GLU A 32 7.63 -1.03 -4.12
N VAL A 33 8.15 -1.07 -2.89
CA VAL A 33 7.37 -0.84 -1.68
C VAL A 33 7.52 0.61 -1.26
N ILE A 34 6.42 1.35 -1.32
CA ILE A 34 6.31 2.71 -0.80
C ILE A 34 5.50 2.71 0.48
N TYR A 35 5.78 3.64 1.37
CA TYR A 35 5.03 3.80 2.60
C TYR A 35 4.23 5.09 2.52
N LEU A 36 2.94 4.98 2.76
CA LEU A 36 2.01 6.10 2.67
C LEU A 36 1.42 6.36 4.04
N SER A 37 1.33 7.65 4.39
CA SER A 37 0.47 8.09 5.49
C SER A 37 -1.00 8.04 5.05
N ALA A 38 -1.93 8.06 6.00
CA ALA A 38 -3.37 8.08 5.69
C ALA A 38 -3.78 9.21 4.73
N MET A 39 -3.10 10.37 4.84
CA MET A 39 -3.39 11.54 3.99
C MET A 39 -2.89 11.34 2.55
N GLU A 40 -1.77 10.63 2.36
CA GLU A 40 -1.25 10.29 1.02
C GLU A 40 -2.01 9.13 0.40
N GLU A 41 -2.38 8.13 1.19
CA GLU A 41 -3.21 6.99 0.76
C GLU A 41 -4.55 7.48 0.20
N SER A 42 -5.18 8.47 0.84
CA SER A 42 -6.46 9.05 0.41
C SER A 42 -6.44 9.67 -1.00
N LYS A 43 -5.25 9.95 -1.54
CA LYS A 43 -5.07 10.51 -2.91
C LYS A 43 -5.00 9.42 -3.98
N HIS A 44 -4.96 8.15 -3.60
CA HIS A 44 -4.74 7.02 -4.49
C HIS A 44 -5.86 5.99 -4.35
N TYR A 45 -6.08 5.21 -5.40
CA TYR A 45 -6.89 4.00 -5.31
C TYR A 45 -6.01 2.82 -4.86
N VAL A 46 -6.48 2.07 -3.88
CA VAL A 46 -5.76 0.93 -3.30
C VAL A 46 -6.50 -0.35 -3.67
N ALA A 47 -5.86 -1.20 -4.47
CA ALA A 47 -6.33 -2.55 -4.75
C ALA A 47 -6.09 -3.47 -3.54
N GLN A 48 -6.94 -4.48 -3.37
CA GLN A 48 -6.76 -5.45 -2.30
C GLN A 48 -5.55 -6.35 -2.58
N ALA A 49 -4.94 -6.86 -1.50
CA ALA A 49 -3.79 -7.74 -1.64
C ALA A 49 -4.14 -9.08 -2.34
N ASN A 50 -5.41 -9.48 -2.32
CA ASN A 50 -5.93 -10.68 -2.96
C ASN A 50 -6.59 -10.42 -4.33
N SER A 51 -6.47 -9.21 -4.91
CA SER A 51 -6.91 -8.96 -6.28
C SER A 51 -6.18 -9.90 -7.25
N SER A 52 -6.92 -10.44 -8.23
CA SER A 52 -6.37 -11.36 -9.23
C SER A 52 -5.36 -10.65 -10.12
N LEU A 53 -4.29 -11.35 -10.47
CA LEU A 53 -3.27 -10.88 -11.41
C LEU A 53 -3.21 -11.83 -12.61
N ASP A 54 -2.96 -11.27 -13.79
CA ASP A 54 -2.65 -12.06 -14.98
C ASP A 54 -1.21 -12.64 -14.92
N ALA A 55 -0.85 -13.45 -15.93
CA ALA A 55 0.46 -14.07 -16.03
C ALA A 55 1.62 -13.05 -16.17
N GLU A 56 1.32 -11.81 -16.55
CA GLU A 56 2.28 -10.73 -16.73
C GLU A 56 2.40 -9.83 -15.49
N GLY A 57 1.62 -10.12 -14.43
CA GLY A 57 1.59 -9.38 -13.17
C GLY A 57 0.74 -8.12 -13.22
N ARG A 58 -0.22 -8.03 -14.15
CA ARG A 58 -1.17 -6.92 -14.25
C ARG A 58 -2.44 -7.25 -13.49
N LEU A 59 -3.10 -6.22 -12.97
CA LEU A 59 -4.40 -6.38 -12.32
C LEU A 59 -5.42 -6.90 -13.33
N SER A 60 -5.99 -8.07 -13.04
CA SER A 60 -7.07 -8.67 -13.82
C SER A 60 -8.38 -8.51 -13.04
N GLU A 61 -8.95 -7.31 -13.08
CA GLU A 61 -10.32 -6.99 -12.65
C GLU A 61 -11.12 -6.44 -13.82
#